data_AF-A0A934AW14-F1
#
_entry.id   AF-A0A934AW14-F1
#
_cell.length_a   1.000
_cell.length_b   1.000
_cell.length_c   1.000
_cell.angle_alpha   90.00
_cell.angle_beta   90.00
_cell.angle_gamma   90.00
#
_symmetry.space_group_name_H-M   'P 1'
#
loop_
_entity.id
_entity.type
_entity.pdbx_description
1 polymer ?
#
loop_
_entity_poly.entity_id
_entity_poly.type
_entity_poly.pdbx_seq_one_letter_code
_entity_poly.pdbx_strand_id
1 'polypeptide(L)' 'MLSLQLETYRSSAALDVCPYSETETNICMASLSAMIIGPGKRMNYCSTDNYDNCPVFLARILRKR' A
#
# COMPACT_ATOMS: atom_id res chain seq x y z
N MET A 1 -32.39 2.72 21.19
CA MET A 1 -31.32 1.74 21.41
C MET A 1 -30.28 1.93 20.33
N LEU A 2 -29.27 2.75 20.62
CA LEU A 2 -28.05 2.82 19.82
C LEU A 2 -27.17 1.63 20.22
N SER A 3 -26.93 0.69 19.31
CA SER A 3 -25.79 -0.20 19.44
C SER A 3 -25.50 -0.94 18.12
N LEU A 4 -24.40 -0.50 17.49
CA LEU A 4 -23.40 -1.32 16.78
C LEU A 4 -23.59 -1.54 15.26
N GLN A 5 -23.46 -0.43 14.53
CA GLN A 5 -23.08 -0.35 13.11
C GLN A 5 -21.62 -0.78 12.83
N LEU A 6 -21.09 -1.88 13.40
CA LEU A 6 -19.63 -2.12 13.34
C LEU A 6 -19.18 -3.59 13.21
N GLU A 7 -20.03 -4.53 12.79
CA GLU A 7 -19.63 -5.95 12.70
C GLU A 7 -19.33 -6.47 11.28
N THR A 8 -19.21 -5.61 10.27
CA THR A 8 -18.73 -6.03 8.92
C THR A 8 -17.70 -5.10 8.28
N TYR A 9 -17.14 -4.13 9.03
CA TYR A 9 -15.95 -3.37 8.59
C TYR A 9 -14.62 -4.05 9.03
N ARG A 10 -14.65 -5.35 9.36
CA ARG A 10 -13.44 -6.09 9.74
C ARG A 10 -13.40 -7.44 9.05
N SER A 11 -12.32 -7.64 8.30
CA SER A 11 -11.88 -8.89 7.65
C SER A 11 -12.59 -9.30 6.37
N SER A 12 -12.32 -8.56 5.30
CA SER A 12 -11.83 -9.22 4.09
C SER A 12 -10.32 -9.02 4.03
N ALA A 13 -9.59 -9.96 4.63
CA ALA A 13 -8.20 -10.23 4.27
C ALA A 13 -8.14 -10.78 2.83
N ALA A 14 -8.61 -9.99 1.87
CA ALA A 14 -8.07 -10.07 0.54
C ALA A 14 -6.62 -9.65 0.73
N LEU A 15 -5.69 -10.55 0.44
CA LEU A 15 -4.25 -10.28 0.43
C LEU A 15 -4.03 -8.85 -0.06
N ASP A 16 -3.48 -7.96 0.78
CA ASP A 16 -3.12 -6.58 0.44
C ASP A 16 -2.00 -6.63 -0.63
N VAL A 17 -2.38 -7.00 -1.84
CA VAL A 17 -1.50 -7.05 -3.01
C VAL A 17 -1.34 -5.62 -3.46
N CYS A 18 -0.32 -4.97 -2.91
CA CYS A 18 0.09 -3.66 -3.37
C CYS A 18 0.50 -3.78 -4.86
N PRO A 19 -0.16 -3.09 -5.79
CA PRO A 19 0.12 -3.22 -7.23
C PRO A 19 1.53 -2.74 -7.60
N TYR A 20 2.19 -2.03 -6.68
CA TYR A 20 3.54 -1.53 -6.82
C TYR A 20 4.58 -2.30 -6.01
N SER A 21 4.22 -3.41 -5.38
CA SER A 21 5.17 -4.26 -4.65
C SER A 21 5.20 -5.65 -5.27
N GLU A 22 6.37 -6.07 -5.73
CA GLU A 22 6.60 -7.47 -6.05
C GLU A 22 6.71 -8.26 -4.75
N THR A 23 5.91 -9.31 -4.60
CA THR A 23 5.75 -10.02 -3.31
C THR A 23 6.92 -10.94 -3.01
N GLU A 24 7.51 -11.55 -4.03
CA GLU A 24 8.63 -12.49 -3.88
C GLU A 24 9.94 -11.79 -3.52
N THR A 25 10.20 -10.64 -4.15
CA THR A 25 11.46 -9.90 -4.01
C THR A 25 11.38 -8.73 -3.04
N ASN A 26 10.16 -8.38 -2.59
CA ASN A 26 9.87 -7.16 -1.82
C ASN A 26 10.34 -5.87 -2.53
N ILE A 27 10.45 -5.88 -3.85
CA ILE A 27 10.86 -4.71 -4.63
C ILE A 27 9.65 -3.81 -4.90
N CYS A 28 9.83 -2.50 -4.72
CA CYS A 28 8.81 -1.53 -5.09
C CYS A 28 8.98 -1.05 -6.53
N MET A 29 8.03 -1.42 -7.38
CA MET A 29 7.92 -1.04 -8.78
C MET A 29 7.60 0.44 -8.98
N ALA A 30 7.15 1.14 -7.94
CA ALA A 30 7.02 2.59 -8.00
C ALA A 30 8.38 3.31 -7.86
N SER A 31 9.39 2.64 -7.29
CA SER A 31 10.73 3.20 -7.13
C SER A 31 11.50 3.15 -8.43
N LEU A 32 12.22 4.24 -8.73
CA LEU A 32 13.17 4.27 -9.86
C LEU A 32 14.46 3.48 -9.56
N SER A 33 14.79 3.27 -8.28
CA SER A 33 16.01 2.60 -7.86
C SER A 33 15.79 1.14 -7.47
N ALA A 34 14.65 0.55 -7.84
CA ALA A 34 14.24 -0.80 -7.40
C ALA A 34 14.35 -0.98 -5.88
N MET A 35 13.90 0.04 -5.13
CA MET A 35 14.00 0.06 -3.67
C MET A 35 13.29 -1.15 -3.08
N ILE A 36 14.00 -1.90 -2.22
CA ILE A 36 13.43 -3.00 -1.44
C ILE A 36 12.61 -2.40 -0.29
N ILE A 37 11.32 -2.72 -0.25
CA ILE A 37 10.38 -2.29 0.76
C ILE A 37 9.92 -3.51 1.54
N GLY A 38 10.54 -3.72 2.71
CA GLY A 38 10.17 -4.81 3.60
C GLY A 38 8.69 -4.78 4.02
N PRO A 39 8.16 -5.89 4.54
CA PRO A 39 6.73 -6.11 4.74
C PRO A 39 6.04 -5.05 5.62
N GLY A 40 6.72 -4.55 6.66
CA GLY A 40 6.16 -3.49 7.52
C GLY A 40 5.99 -2.15 6.80
N LYS A 41 6.97 -1.75 5.97
CA LYS A 41 6.87 -0.53 5.16
C LYS A 41 5.86 -0.69 4.04
N ARG A 42 5.76 -1.89 3.45
CA ARG A 42 4.77 -2.22 2.42
C ARG A 42 3.36 -1.99 2.95
N MET A 43 3.05 -2.50 4.14
CA MET A 43 1.75 -2.30 4.75
C MET A 43 1.44 -0.81 4.95
N ASN A 44 2.40 -0.02 5.46
CA ASN A 44 2.17 1.42 5.66
C ASN A 44 2.01 2.21 4.34
N TYR A 45 2.72 1.82 3.29
CA TYR A 45 2.67 2.50 1.99
C TYR A 45 1.46 2.11 1.17
N CYS A 46 0.93 0.90 1.39
CA CYS A 46 -0.16 0.34 0.60
C CYS A 46 -1.47 0.19 1.39
N SER A 47 -1.54 0.70 2.63
CA SER A 47 -2.73 0.65 3.50
C SER A 47 -3.82 1.67 3.14
N THR A 48 -3.54 2.58 2.21
CA THR A 48 -4.49 3.62 1.78
C THR A 48 -4.84 3.42 0.31
N ASP A 49 -6.10 3.61 -0.05
CA ASP A 49 -6.60 3.44 -1.42
C ASP A 49 -5.84 4.28 -2.47
N ASN A 50 -5.35 5.45 -2.06
CA ASN A 50 -4.62 6.38 -2.94
C ASN A 50 -3.09 6.32 -2.81
N TYR A 51 -2.57 5.45 -1.94
CA TYR A 51 -1.13 5.35 -1.65
C TYR A 51 -0.47 6.66 -1.18
N ASP A 52 -1.24 7.56 -0.56
CA ASP A 52 -0.78 8.90 -0.13
C ASP A 52 0.37 8.82 0.88
N ASN A 53 0.42 7.75 1.67
CA ASN A 53 1.48 7.48 2.65
C ASN A 53 2.77 6.92 2.02
N CYS A 54 2.80 6.68 0.71
CA CYS A 54 3.96 6.15 0.00
C CYS A 54 4.75 7.28 -0.68
N PRO A 55 5.85 7.77 -0.08
CA PRO A 55 6.66 8.84 -0.68
C PRO A 55 7.27 8.41 -2.04
N VAL A 56 7.51 7.11 -2.23
CA VAL A 56 7.97 6.54 -3.50
C VAL A 56 6.91 6.70 -4.59
N PHE A 57 5.64 6.46 -4.25
CA PHE A 57 4.53 6.63 -5.18
C PHE A 57 4.28 8.10 -5.53
N LEU A 58 4.30 8.98 -4.52
CA LEU A 58 4.21 10.43 -4.75
C LEU A 58 5.30 10.92 -5.70
N ALA A 59 6.55 10.50 -5.47
CA ALA A 59 7.66 10.85 -6.35
C ALA A 59 7.46 10.34 -7.80
N ARG A 60 6.88 9.15 -7.99
CA ARG A 60 6.53 8.62 -9.32
C ARG A 60 5.50 9.48 -10.03
N ILE A 61 4.43 9.90 -9.34
CA ILE A 61 3.40 10.78 -9.93
C ILE A 61 4.00 12.12 -10.34
N LEU A 62 4.78 12.73 -9.46
CA LEU A 62 5.38 14.05 -9.71
C LEU A 62 6.33 14.05 -10.93
N ARG A 63 7.02 12.93 -11.18
CA ARG A 63 7.93 12.77 -12.34
C ARG A 63 7.22 12.45 -13.67
N LYS A 64 5.94 12.09 -13.65
CA LYS A 64 5.17 11.78 -14.87
C LYS A 64 4.54 13.02 -15.53
N ARG A 65 4.80 14.21 -15.00
CA ARG A 65 4.41 15.50 -15.60
C ARG A 65 5.51 15.99 -16.54
#